data_AF-A0A962XHL2-F1
#
_entry.id   AF-A0A962XHL2-F1
#
_cell.length_a   1.000
_cell.length_b   1.000
_cell.length_c   1.000
_cell.angle_alpha   90.00
_cell.angle_beta   90.00
_cell.angle_gamma   90.00
#
_symmetry.space_group_name_H-M   'P 1'
#
loop_
_entity.id
_entity.type
_entity.pdbx_description
1 polymer ?
#
loop_
_entity_poly.entity_id
_entity_poly.type
_entity_poly.pdbx_seq_one_letter_code
_entity_poly.pdbx_strand_id
1 'polypeptide(L)'
;MSVIAHRYEFVYLFDVINGNPNGDPDAGNLPRLDPETNQGLVTDVCLKRKIRNYISLEKEATPGYAIYMQEKSVLNEQHREAYTALSIEPEPKKLPKDKAKANELTRWMCANFFDVRAFGAVMTTDVNCGQVRGPIQMAFAASIDPVIPLEITITRMAVTN
;
A
#
# COMPACT_ATOMS: atom_id res chain seq x y z
N MET A 1 8.51 -8.96 18.47
CA MET A 1 7.45 -7.93 18.56
C MET A 1 6.25 -8.55 19.25
N SER A 2 5.69 -7.91 20.29
CA SER A 2 4.45 -8.38 20.89
C SER A 2 3.29 -8.10 19.93
N VAL A 3 2.42 -9.09 19.73
CA VAL A 3 1.21 -8.92 18.93
C VAL A 3 0.21 -8.05 19.71
N ILE A 4 -0.60 -7.26 19.01
CA ILE A 4 -1.70 -6.51 19.63
C ILE A 4 -2.66 -7.46 20.37
N ALA A 5 -3.07 -7.09 21.58
CA ALA A 5 -3.95 -7.91 22.41
C ALA A 5 -5.46 -7.65 22.15
N HIS A 6 -5.77 -6.54 21.47
CA HIS A 6 -7.13 -6.06 21.28
C HIS A 6 -7.40 -5.70 19.82
N ARG A 7 -8.67 -5.76 19.44
CA ARG A 7 -9.19 -5.22 18.18
C ARG A 7 -9.43 -3.72 18.34
N TYR A 8 -9.10 -2.96 17.32
CA TYR A 8 -9.30 -1.51 17.28
C TYR A 8 -10.18 -1.13 16.10
N GLU A 9 -11.03 -0.14 16.32
CA GLU A 9 -11.79 0.56 15.30
C GLU A 9 -11.38 2.04 15.40
N PHE A 10 -11.33 2.73 14.27
CA PHE A 10 -10.98 4.14 14.26
C PHE A 10 -11.75 4.89 13.18
N VAL A 11 -12.06 6.15 13.45
CA VAL A 11 -12.58 7.09 12.48
C VAL A 11 -11.49 8.13 12.24
N TYR A 12 -11.13 8.34 10.98
CA TYR A 12 -10.11 9.30 10.57
C TYR A 12 -10.76 10.41 9.76
N LEU A 13 -10.81 11.62 10.35
CA LEU A 13 -11.32 12.81 9.69
C LEU A 13 -10.14 13.63 9.16
N PHE A 14 -10.26 14.07 7.91
CA PHE A 14 -9.31 14.97 7.26
C PHE A 14 -10.06 15.90 6.32
N ASP A 15 -9.49 17.06 6.03
CA ASP A 15 -10.01 18.03 5.09
C ASP A 15 -9.04 18.28 3.92
N VAL A 16 -9.52 19.01 2.93
CA VAL A 16 -8.74 19.49 1.79
C VAL A 16 -9.20 20.89 1.45
N ILE A 17 -8.26 21.79 1.23
CA ILE A 17 -8.54 23.19 0.86
C ILE A 17 -7.93 23.42 -0.51
N ASN A 18 -8.76 23.84 -1.48
CA ASN A 18 -8.35 24.18 -2.85
C ASN A 18 -7.45 23.11 -3.50
N GLY A 19 -7.83 21.84 -3.36
CA GLY A 19 -7.00 20.73 -3.82
C GLY A 19 -7.80 19.51 -4.25
N ASN A 20 -7.09 18.53 -4.80
CA ASN A 20 -7.65 17.26 -5.22
C ASN A 20 -7.07 16.12 -4.34
N PRO A 21 -7.85 15.57 -3.40
CA PRO A 21 -7.34 14.57 -2.45
C PRO A 21 -7.11 13.20 -3.09
N ASN A 22 -7.90 12.84 -4.11
CA ASN A 22 -7.78 11.60 -4.87
C ASN A 22 -8.41 11.76 -6.27
N GLY A 23 -7.55 11.93 -7.28
CA GLY A 23 -7.99 11.98 -8.67
C GLY A 23 -8.47 10.63 -9.20
N ASP A 24 -9.41 10.70 -10.14
CA ASP A 24 -9.92 9.57 -10.90
C ASP A 24 -9.19 9.45 -12.26
N PRO A 25 -8.45 8.35 -12.51
CA PRO A 25 -7.80 8.15 -13.80
C PRO A 25 -8.79 8.01 -14.97
N ASP A 26 -10.03 7.59 -14.70
CA ASP A 26 -11.05 7.39 -15.74
C ASP A 26 -11.86 8.68 -16.01
N ALA A 27 -11.85 9.64 -15.07
CA ALA A 27 -12.52 10.93 -15.20
C ALA A 27 -11.54 12.10 -15.34
N GLY A 28 -10.47 11.94 -16.11
CA GLY A 28 -9.55 13.03 -16.44
C GLY A 28 -8.84 13.64 -15.22
N ASN A 29 -8.60 12.84 -14.19
CA ASN A 29 -8.01 13.26 -12.91
C ASN A 29 -8.89 14.21 -12.07
N LEU A 30 -10.19 14.34 -12.36
CA LEU A 30 -11.14 14.98 -11.45
C LEU A 30 -11.19 14.24 -10.10
N PRO A 31 -11.55 14.90 -8.99
CA PRO A 31 -11.82 14.20 -7.74
C PRO A 31 -12.84 13.07 -7.94
N ARG A 32 -12.59 11.91 -7.34
CA ARG A 32 -13.54 10.78 -7.40
C ARG A 32 -14.85 11.16 -6.72
N LEU A 33 -15.97 10.82 -7.34
CA LEU A 33 -17.32 11.05 -6.82
C LEU A 33 -18.09 9.75 -6.77
N ASP A 34 -18.94 9.60 -5.76
CA ASP A 34 -20.02 8.61 -5.78
C ASP A 34 -21.13 9.09 -6.73
N PRO A 35 -21.46 8.33 -7.79
CA PRO A 35 -22.45 8.74 -8.79
C PRO A 35 -23.88 8.85 -8.23
N GLU A 36 -24.20 8.21 -7.10
CA GLU A 36 -25.54 8.26 -6.52
C GLU A 36 -25.73 9.45 -5.57
N THR A 37 -24.68 9.80 -4.82
CA THR A 37 -24.77 10.78 -3.72
C THR A 37 -24.01 12.09 -3.99
N ASN A 38 -23.13 12.11 -5.01
CA ASN A 38 -22.15 13.18 -5.27
C ASN A 38 -21.18 13.44 -4.11
N GLN A 39 -21.04 12.51 -3.16
CA GLN A 39 -20.00 12.60 -2.14
C GLN A 39 -18.63 12.33 -2.77
N GLY A 40 -17.63 13.08 -2.33
CA GLY A 40 -16.24 12.89 -2.71
C GLY A 40 -15.70 11.59 -2.11
N LEU A 41 -15.04 10.78 -2.94
CA LEU A 41 -14.44 9.52 -2.52
C LEU A 41 -12.92 9.61 -2.46
N VAL A 42 -12.35 9.02 -1.41
CA VAL A 42 -10.92 8.75 -1.31
C VAL A 42 -10.73 7.26 -1.08
N THR A 43 -10.08 6.61 -2.03
CA THR A 43 -9.87 5.16 -1.99
C THR A 43 -8.98 4.77 -0.82
N ASP A 44 -9.22 3.59 -0.26
CA ASP A 44 -8.39 3.02 0.79
C ASP A 44 -6.94 2.88 0.34
N VAL A 45 -6.70 2.51 -0.92
CA VAL A 45 -5.35 2.39 -1.50
C VAL A 45 -4.61 3.74 -1.56
N CYS A 46 -5.32 4.86 -1.76
CA CYS A 46 -4.73 6.20 -1.70
C CYS A 46 -4.22 6.53 -0.29
N LEU A 47 -5.04 6.28 0.73
CA LEU A 47 -4.64 6.49 2.13
C LEU A 47 -3.50 5.55 2.54
N LYS A 48 -3.59 4.27 2.17
CA LYS A 48 -2.51 3.29 2.41
C LYS A 48 -1.21 3.72 1.73
N ARG A 49 -1.25 4.33 0.54
CA ARG A 49 -0.06 4.90 -0.12
C ARG A 49 0.53 6.06 0.68
N LYS A 50 -0.29 6.99 1.19
CA LYS A 50 0.17 8.09 2.04
C LYS A 50 0.82 7.57 3.34
N ILE A 51 0.25 6.55 3.97
CA ILE A 51 0.83 5.89 5.15
C ILE A 51 2.19 5.27 4.82
N ARG A 52 2.31 4.54 3.70
CA ARG A 52 3.60 3.98 3.24
C ARG A 52 4.64 5.07 3.04
N ASN A 53 4.28 6.16 2.37
CA ASN A 53 5.20 7.27 2.10
C ASN A 53 5.65 7.93 3.42
N TYR A 54 4.72 8.16 4.34
CA TYR A 54 5.05 8.71 5.67
C TYR A 54 6.04 7.82 6.42
N ILE A 55 5.78 6.50 6.49
CA ILE A 55 6.70 5.56 7.16
C ILE A 55 8.06 5.52 6.47
N SER A 56 8.09 5.57 5.13
CA SER A 56 9.34 5.59 4.38
C SER A 56 10.21 6.80 4.71
N LEU A 57 9.61 7.97 4.92
CA LEU A 57 10.31 9.22 5.26
C LEU A 57 10.68 9.29 6.75
N GLU A 58 9.81 8.82 7.63
CA GLU A 58 9.98 8.93 9.08
C GLU A 58 10.91 7.85 9.67
N LYS A 59 10.97 6.67 9.03
CA LYS A 59 11.72 5.50 9.52
C LYS A 59 12.90 5.12 8.62
N GLU A 60 13.41 6.07 7.84
CA GLU A 60 14.51 5.88 6.90
C GLU A 60 15.61 4.96 7.46
N ALA A 61 15.91 3.89 6.71
CA ALA A 61 16.92 2.86 7.04
C ALA A 61 16.73 2.08 8.36
N THR A 62 15.60 2.23 9.07
CA THR A 62 15.34 1.43 10.28
C THR A 62 14.96 0.00 9.90
N PRO A 63 15.68 -1.03 10.40
CA PRO A 63 15.34 -2.42 10.15
C PRO A 63 13.90 -2.73 10.55
N GLY A 64 13.16 -3.41 9.67
CA GLY A 64 11.78 -3.83 9.91
C GLY A 64 10.69 -2.81 9.50
N TYR A 65 11.09 -1.66 8.96
CA TYR A 65 10.19 -0.63 8.43
C TYR A 65 10.33 -0.40 6.92
N ALA A 66 10.97 -1.32 6.20
CA ALA A 66 11.04 -1.24 4.75
C ALA A 66 9.63 -1.30 4.13
N ILE A 67 9.47 -0.70 2.96
CA ILE A 67 8.21 -0.71 2.21
C ILE A 67 8.37 -1.66 1.03
N TYR A 68 7.49 -2.66 0.94
CA TYR A 68 7.49 -3.63 -0.14
C TYR A 68 6.98 -3.01 -1.44
N MET A 69 5.88 -2.25 -1.37
CA MET A 69 5.28 -1.63 -2.56
C MET A 69 5.94 -0.29 -2.93
N GLN A 70 7.22 -0.31 -3.31
CA GLN A 70 7.98 0.88 -3.71
C GLN A 70 7.88 1.16 -5.20
N GLU A 71 8.18 2.40 -5.59
CA GLU A 71 8.29 2.75 -7.01
C GLU A 71 9.56 2.12 -7.58
N LYS A 72 9.49 1.54 -8.79
CA LYS A 72 10.61 0.91 -9.52
C LYS A 72 11.25 -0.31 -8.83
N SER A 73 10.71 -0.81 -7.72
CA SER A 73 11.20 -2.03 -7.08
C SER A 73 10.71 -3.29 -7.80
N VAL A 74 11.60 -4.25 -8.02
CA VAL A 74 11.25 -5.57 -8.57
C VAL A 74 10.92 -6.51 -7.41
N LEU A 75 9.65 -6.90 -7.29
CA LEU A 75 9.17 -7.72 -6.17
C LEU A 75 9.91 -9.08 -6.07
N ASN A 76 10.25 -9.66 -7.22
CA ASN A 76 11.03 -10.91 -7.27
C ASN A 76 12.42 -10.77 -6.63
N GLU A 77 13.06 -9.61 -6.70
CA GLU A 77 14.37 -9.38 -6.07
C GLU A 77 14.21 -9.31 -4.55
N GLN A 78 13.21 -8.59 -4.06
CA GLN A 78 12.87 -8.54 -2.63
C GLN A 78 12.50 -9.92 -2.08
N HIS A 79 11.84 -10.77 -2.87
CA HIS A 79 11.57 -12.15 -2.47
C HIS A 79 12.87 -12.96 -2.35
N ARG A 80 13.81 -12.79 -3.29
CA ARG A 80 15.11 -13.50 -3.23
C ARG A 80 15.89 -13.18 -1.97
N GLU A 81 15.83 -11.95 -1.47
CA GLU A 81 16.48 -11.58 -0.20
C GLU A 81 16.02 -12.47 0.96
N ALA A 82 14.72 -12.80 1.03
CA ALA A 82 14.18 -13.70 2.04
C ALA A 82 14.74 -15.13 1.90
N TYR A 83 14.83 -15.63 0.67
CA TYR A 83 15.39 -16.95 0.39
C TYR A 83 16.89 -17.03 0.69
N THR A 84 17.66 -16.00 0.33
CA THR A 84 19.08 -15.88 0.65
C THR A 84 19.31 -15.80 2.15
N ALA A 85 18.52 -14.98 2.86
CA ALA A 85 18.64 -14.83 4.32
C ALA A 85 18.34 -16.13 5.06
N LEU A 86 17.44 -16.98 4.55
CA LEU A 86 17.07 -18.26 5.14
C LEU A 86 17.84 -19.45 4.56
N SER A 87 18.75 -19.22 3.59
CA SER A 87 19.49 -20.27 2.87
C SER A 87 18.58 -21.36 2.28
N ILE A 88 17.47 -20.94 1.67
CA ILE A 88 16.51 -21.80 0.99
C ILE A 88 16.67 -21.61 -0.53
N GLU A 89 16.71 -22.70 -1.28
CA GLU A 89 16.71 -22.64 -2.75
C GLU A 89 15.29 -22.37 -3.30
N PRO A 90 15.10 -21.35 -4.14
CA PRO A 90 13.79 -21.05 -4.71
C PRO A 90 13.45 -22.00 -5.85
N GLU A 91 12.30 -22.68 -5.75
CA GLU A 91 11.67 -23.35 -6.88
C GLU A 91 10.70 -22.39 -7.59
N PRO A 92 10.71 -22.33 -8.93
CA PRO A 92 9.86 -21.39 -9.67
C PRO A 92 8.37 -21.69 -9.45
N LYS A 93 7.63 -20.64 -9.09
CA LYS A 93 6.16 -20.61 -8.85
C LYS A 93 5.66 -21.53 -7.73
N LYS A 94 6.56 -22.16 -6.98
CA LYS A 94 6.18 -23.11 -5.91
C LYS A 94 6.63 -22.59 -4.56
N LEU A 95 5.73 -22.70 -3.58
CA LEU A 95 6.14 -22.62 -2.19
C LEU A 95 6.93 -23.89 -1.82
N PRO A 96 7.88 -23.78 -0.86
CA PRO A 96 8.49 -24.95 -0.25
C PRO A 96 7.42 -25.95 0.20
N LYS A 97 7.62 -27.25 -0.09
CA LYS A 97 6.71 -28.33 0.33
C LYS A 97 6.59 -28.42 1.86
N ASP A 98 7.65 -28.01 2.55
CA ASP A 98 7.67 -27.89 4.00
C ASP A 98 6.96 -26.61 4.44
N LYS A 99 5.83 -26.78 5.14
CA LYS A 99 5.04 -25.67 5.69
C LYS A 99 5.83 -24.83 6.70
N ALA A 100 6.80 -25.41 7.42
CA ALA A 100 7.62 -24.66 8.37
C ALA A 100 8.48 -23.62 7.65
N LYS A 101 9.18 -24.04 6.60
CA LYS A 101 10.02 -23.16 5.75
C LYS A 101 9.18 -22.11 5.01
N ALA A 102 8.02 -22.49 4.51
CA ALA A 102 7.09 -21.54 3.89
C ALA A 102 6.66 -20.45 4.89
N ASN A 103 6.31 -20.83 6.13
CA ASN A 103 5.95 -19.89 7.18
C ASN A 103 7.12 -19.01 7.62
N GLU A 104 8.36 -19.51 7.62
CA GLU A 104 9.55 -18.73 7.92
C GLU A 104 9.81 -17.65 6.87
N LEU A 105 9.68 -17.97 5.58
CA LEU A 105 9.75 -16.98 4.49
C LEU A 105 8.72 -15.88 4.67
N THR A 106 7.46 -16.25 4.90
CA THR A 106 6.39 -15.28 5.13
C THR A 106 6.65 -14.44 6.39
N ARG A 107 7.14 -15.05 7.48
CA ARG A 107 7.49 -14.32 8.71
C ARG A 107 8.65 -13.36 8.49
N TRP A 108 9.65 -13.73 7.70
CA TRP A 108 10.76 -12.85 7.35
C TRP A 108 10.26 -11.64 6.57
N MET A 109 9.38 -11.85 5.58
CA MET A 109 8.75 -10.75 4.84
C MET A 109 7.95 -9.82 5.78
N CYS A 110 7.17 -10.37 6.70
CA CYS A 110 6.45 -9.57 7.70
C CYS A 110 7.39 -8.86 8.70
N ALA A 111 8.55 -9.44 9.00
CA ALA A 111 9.51 -8.82 9.92
C ALA A 111 10.21 -7.63 9.28
N ASN A 112 10.59 -7.74 8.00
CA ASN A 112 11.35 -6.71 7.28
C ASN A 112 10.47 -5.61 6.68
N PHE A 113 9.28 -5.96 6.18
CA PHE A 113 8.41 -5.01 5.49
C PHE A 113 7.22 -4.59 6.33
N PHE A 114 7.12 -3.29 6.62
CA PHE A 114 6.03 -2.72 7.42
C PHE A 114 4.68 -2.87 6.73
N ASP A 115 4.59 -2.58 5.44
CA ASP A 115 3.32 -2.59 4.72
C ASP A 115 2.78 -4.00 4.49
N VAL A 116 3.65 -5.00 4.30
CA VAL A 116 3.27 -6.42 4.30
C VAL A 116 2.71 -6.82 5.67
N ARG A 117 3.36 -6.40 6.77
CA ARG A 117 2.90 -6.67 8.14
C ARG A 117 1.58 -5.97 8.47
N ALA A 118 1.39 -4.74 8.00
CA ALA A 118 0.26 -3.89 8.35
C ALA A 118 -0.98 -4.15 7.47
N PHE A 119 -0.81 -4.16 6.14
CA PHE A 119 -1.91 -4.24 5.17
C PHE A 119 -2.02 -5.62 4.52
N GLY A 120 -0.96 -6.42 4.58
CA GLY A 120 -0.87 -7.69 3.85
C GLY A 120 -0.39 -7.52 2.42
N ALA A 121 0.00 -8.63 1.81
CA ALA A 121 0.46 -8.69 0.43
C ALA A 121 0.27 -10.10 -0.14
N VAL A 122 0.08 -10.16 -1.46
CA VAL A 122 0.19 -11.40 -2.24
C VAL A 122 1.59 -11.46 -2.82
N MET A 123 2.37 -12.47 -2.44
CA MET A 123 3.78 -12.65 -2.81
C MET A 123 3.98 -13.93 -3.63
N THR A 124 2.95 -14.31 -4.39
CA THR A 124 2.93 -15.52 -5.24
C THR A 124 3.38 -15.17 -6.66
N THR A 125 4.65 -14.83 -6.81
CA THR A 125 5.28 -14.58 -8.12
C THR A 125 6.16 -15.77 -8.52
N ASP A 126 7.11 -15.58 -9.46
CA ASP A 126 8.05 -16.64 -9.84
C ASP A 126 8.88 -17.13 -8.64
N VAL A 127 9.22 -16.23 -7.72
CA VAL A 127 9.78 -16.60 -6.40
C VAL A 127 8.66 -16.44 -5.37
N ASN A 128 8.18 -17.54 -4.79
CA ASN A 128 6.90 -17.54 -4.07
C ASN A 128 7.08 -17.50 -2.54
N CYS A 129 6.75 -16.36 -1.92
CA CYS A 129 6.78 -16.20 -0.46
C CYS A 129 5.41 -16.37 0.21
N GLY A 130 4.38 -16.78 -0.54
CA GLY A 130 3.02 -17.00 -0.05
C GLY A 130 2.14 -15.76 -0.06
N GLN A 131 1.20 -15.69 0.88
CA GLN A 131 0.24 -14.59 0.99
C GLN A 131 0.00 -14.23 2.46
N VAL A 132 -0.22 -12.94 2.72
CA VAL A 132 -0.45 -12.42 4.06
C VAL A 132 -1.69 -11.54 4.04
N ARG A 133 -2.56 -11.70 5.04
CA ARG A 133 -3.62 -10.74 5.35
C ARG A 133 -3.15 -9.86 6.51
N GLY A 134 -3.08 -8.55 6.28
CA GLY A 134 -2.70 -7.61 7.32
C GLY A 134 -3.87 -7.31 8.26
N PRO A 135 -3.61 -6.93 9.52
CA PRO A 135 -4.64 -6.57 10.48
C PRO A 135 -5.34 -5.24 10.16
N ILE A 136 -4.69 -4.34 9.41
CA ILE A 136 -5.25 -3.01 9.09
C ILE A 136 -6.03 -3.08 7.79
N GLN A 137 -7.36 -3.13 7.91
CA GLN A 137 -8.29 -3.01 6.80
C GLN A 137 -8.94 -1.64 6.84
N MET A 138 -8.92 -0.93 5.71
CA MET A 138 -9.52 0.39 5.56
C MET A 138 -10.52 0.31 4.42
N ALA A 139 -11.62 1.05 4.56
CA ALA A 139 -12.61 1.24 3.50
C ALA A 139 -12.37 2.57 2.78
N PHE A 140 -13.19 2.85 1.77
CA PHE A 140 -13.20 4.15 1.12
C PHE A 140 -13.65 5.21 2.13
N ALA A 141 -12.95 6.34 2.16
CA ALA A 141 -13.43 7.51 2.87
C ALA A 141 -14.39 8.28 1.96
N ALA A 142 -15.48 8.78 2.54
CA ALA A 142 -16.46 9.61 1.87
C ALA A 142 -16.49 10.99 2.54
N SER A 143 -16.73 12.04 1.76
CA SER A 143 -17.02 13.36 2.32
C SER A 143 -18.35 13.32 3.08
N ILE A 144 -18.48 14.21 4.07
CA ILE A 144 -19.73 14.35 4.83
C ILE A 144 -20.83 14.89 3.91
N ASP A 145 -20.51 15.94 3.16
CA ASP A 145 -21.41 16.60 2.22
C ASP A 145 -21.03 16.31 0.76
N PRO A 146 -21.97 16.41 -0.20
CA PRO A 146 -21.67 16.37 -1.62
C PRO A 146 -20.62 17.40 -2.03
N VAL A 147 -19.74 17.05 -2.96
CA VAL A 147 -18.67 17.95 -3.42
C VAL A 147 -18.84 18.30 -4.89
N ILE A 148 -18.54 19.56 -5.22
CA ILE A 148 -18.59 20.06 -6.59
C ILE A 148 -17.15 20.38 -7.01
N PRO A 149 -16.53 19.57 -7.88
CA PRO A 149 -15.20 19.87 -8.40
C PRO A 149 -15.24 21.09 -9.32
N LEU A 150 -14.21 21.93 -9.23
CA LEU A 150 -14.05 23.11 -10.07
C LEU A 150 -12.89 22.90 -11.05
N GLU A 151 -13.14 23.13 -12.33
CA GLU A 151 -12.08 23.19 -13.34
C GLU A 151 -11.43 24.59 -13.32
N ILE A 152 -10.18 24.64 -12.90
CA ILE A 152 -9.41 25.90 -12.81
C ILE A 152 -8.37 25.89 -13.92
N THR A 153 -8.65 26.59 -15.01
CA THR A 153 -7.74 26.71 -16.16
C THR A 153 -6.50 27.51 -15.80
N ILE A 154 -5.32 26.94 -16.11
CA ILE A 154 -4.02 27.60 -15.95
C ILE A 154 -3.28 27.66 -17.29
N THR A 155 -2.42 28.67 -17.47
CA THR A 155 -1.58 28.81 -18.67
C THR A 155 -0.12 28.49 -18.35
N ARG A 156 0.55 27.74 -19.23
CA ARG A 156 1.98 27.44 -19.13
C ARG A 156 2.75 28.25 -20.17
N MET A 157 3.72 29.05 -19.74
CA MET A 157 4.54 29.89 -20.62
C MET A 157 5.50 29.09 -21.51
N ALA A 158 5.98 27.92 -21.03
CA ALA A 158 6.94 27.09 -21.75
C ALA A 158 6.26 26.08 -22.71
N VAL A 159 6.86 25.88 -23.88
CA VAL A 159 6.44 24.90 -24.89
C VAL A 159 7.28 23.63 -24.79
N THR A 160 6.68 22.48 -25.12
CA THR A 160 7.36 21.18 -25.19
C THR A 160 7.66 20.83 -26.64
N ASN A 161 8.83 20.21 -26.89
CA ASN A 161 9.27 19.74 -28.21
C ASN A 161 8.51 18.49 -28.67
#